data_AF-A0A2V9PL19-F1
#
_entry.id   AF-A0A2V9PL19-F1
#
_cell.length_a   1.000
_cell.length_b   1.000
_cell.length_c   1.000
_cell.angle_alpha   90.00
_cell.angle_beta   90.00
_cell.angle_gamma   90.00
#
_symmetry.space_group_name_H-M   'P 1'
#
loop_
_entity.id
_entity.type
_entity.pdbx_description
1 polymer ?
#
loop_
_entity_poly.entity_id
_entity_poly.type
_entity_poly.pdbx_seq_one_letter_code
_entity_poly.pdbx_strand_id
1 'polypeptide(L)'
;MKITKLFLVCTCCVIATLIAWSQATNNPAKPGILGYLDPQTGAFRPAHPPAQDVQLSALPTFTGTIDVAITITVKSSGLSSISCTAHTHVDDAAGSGSKHDEYKTVAASGSGTTRTCNLKIPYAWSLGGQPFDFMYSDYSVFAKAGTTSGLPQRTVSVDLFDSRNVPPDGATTILTAAVTI
;
A
#
# COMPACT_ATOMS: atom_id res chain seq x y z
N MET A 1 -7.55 75.74 -28.20
CA MET A 1 -6.59 74.63 -28.41
C MET A 1 -7.35 73.32 -28.35
N LYS A 2 -7.09 72.42 -29.31
CA LYS A 2 -8.03 71.42 -29.81
C LYS A 2 -8.05 70.14 -28.94
N ILE A 3 -9.25 69.64 -28.69
CA ILE A 3 -9.64 68.41 -27.95
C ILE A 3 -8.83 67.16 -28.36
N THR A 4 -8.26 67.16 -29.56
CA THR A 4 -7.39 66.09 -30.07
C THR A 4 -6.09 65.89 -29.28
N LYS A 5 -5.57 66.90 -28.56
CA LYS A 5 -4.37 66.72 -27.73
C LYS A 5 -4.64 66.03 -26.39
N LEU A 6 -5.88 66.08 -25.88
CA LEU A 6 -6.23 65.46 -24.60
C LEU A 6 -6.41 63.94 -24.76
N PHE A 7 -6.97 63.49 -25.89
CA PHE A 7 -7.13 62.07 -26.20
C PHE A 7 -5.78 61.34 -26.32
N LEU A 8 -4.78 61.96 -26.97
CA LEU A 8 -3.47 61.33 -27.19
C LEU A 8 -2.71 61.05 -25.87
N VAL A 9 -2.87 61.91 -24.86
CA VAL A 9 -2.24 61.73 -23.54
C VAL A 9 -2.95 60.64 -22.74
N CYS A 10 -4.29 60.58 -22.81
CA CYS A 10 -5.07 59.57 -22.11
C CYS A 10 -4.81 58.16 -22.65
N THR A 11 -4.66 57.98 -23.98
CA THR A 11 -4.38 56.66 -24.57
C THR A 11 -2.97 56.13 -24.23
N CYS A 12 -1.99 57.00 -24.00
CA CYS A 12 -0.63 56.56 -23.63
C CYS A 12 -0.55 56.04 -22.18
N CYS A 13 -1.37 56.57 -21.26
CA CYS A 13 -1.40 56.13 -19.87
C CYS A 13 -2.05 54.75 -19.67
N VAL A 14 -3.00 54.35 -20.52
CA VAL A 14 -3.69 53.04 -20.39
C VAL A 14 -2.85 51.87 -20.93
N ILE A 15 -1.93 52.13 -21.87
CA ILE A 15 -1.04 51.10 -22.43
C ILE A 15 0.13 50.80 -21.48
N ALA A 16 0.57 51.77 -20.68
CA ALA A 16 1.67 51.59 -19.72
C ALA A 16 1.30 50.75 -18.49
N THR A 17 0.02 50.66 -18.11
CA THR A 17 -0.41 49.91 -16.93
C THR A 17 -0.58 48.41 -17.16
N LEU A 18 -0.61 47.95 -18.41
CA LEU A 18 -0.85 46.53 -18.75
C LEU A 18 0.41 45.63 -18.68
N ILE A 19 1.61 46.19 -18.57
CA ILE A 19 2.86 45.40 -18.62
C ILE A 19 3.34 44.98 -17.22
N ALA A 20 2.74 45.49 -16.14
CA ALA A 20 3.23 45.22 -14.78
C ALA A 20 2.71 43.91 -14.15
N TRP A 21 1.84 43.14 -14.81
CA TRP A 21 1.15 41.96 -14.21
C TRP A 21 1.37 40.63 -14.93
N SER A 22 2.30 40.52 -15.88
CA SER A 22 2.53 39.27 -16.63
C SER A 22 3.69 38.40 -16.15
N GLN A 23 4.26 38.65 -14.97
CA GLN A 23 5.34 37.82 -14.40
C GLN A 23 4.85 36.79 -13.36
N ALA A 24 3.54 36.61 -13.18
CA ALA A 24 3.02 35.50 -12.40
C ALA A 24 3.03 34.21 -13.25
N THR A 25 4.22 33.68 -13.52
CA THR A 25 4.34 32.28 -13.93
C THR A 25 3.81 31.41 -12.78
N ASN A 26 2.62 30.84 -12.95
CA ASN A 26 2.07 29.76 -12.13
C ASN A 26 2.86 28.45 -12.31
N ASN A 27 4.19 28.53 -12.33
CA ASN A 27 5.02 27.35 -12.17
C ASN A 27 5.05 27.05 -10.68
N PRO A 28 4.83 25.79 -10.26
CA PRO A 28 5.09 25.41 -8.87
C PRO A 28 6.49 25.88 -8.53
N ALA A 29 6.62 26.71 -7.48
CA ALA A 29 7.89 27.26 -7.06
C ALA A 29 8.86 26.10 -6.88
N LYS A 30 9.88 26.01 -7.74
CA LYS A 30 10.97 25.06 -7.49
C LYS A 30 11.59 25.49 -6.16
N PRO A 31 11.71 24.59 -5.17
CA PRO A 31 12.31 24.93 -3.89
C PRO A 31 13.71 25.51 -4.15
N GLY A 32 13.91 26.77 -3.76
CA GLY A 32 15.21 27.43 -3.88
C GLY A 32 16.22 26.78 -2.95
N ILE A 33 17.47 26.66 -3.40
CA ILE A 33 18.56 26.15 -2.56
C ILE A 33 19.00 27.29 -1.64
N LEU A 34 18.88 27.10 -0.32
CA LEU A 34 19.38 28.07 0.67
C LEU A 34 20.91 28.06 0.67
N GLY A 35 21.53 29.24 0.68
CA GLY A 35 22.98 29.39 0.64
C GLY A 35 23.43 30.82 0.89
N TYR A 36 24.74 31.02 0.89
CA TYR A 36 25.38 32.32 1.07
C TYR A 36 26.30 32.64 -0.12
N LEU A 37 26.48 33.93 -0.42
CA LEU A 37 27.45 34.37 -1.42
C LEU A 37 28.81 34.50 -0.75
N ASP A 38 29.84 33.88 -1.32
CA ASP A 38 31.23 34.03 -0.89
C ASP A 38 31.72 35.42 -1.29
N PRO A 39 32.06 36.31 -0.34
CA PRO A 39 32.40 37.70 -0.64
C PRO A 39 33.76 37.87 -1.33
N GLN A 40 34.63 36.84 -1.28
CA GLN A 40 35.95 36.91 -1.91
C GLN A 40 35.93 36.42 -3.37
N THR A 41 35.04 35.48 -3.68
CA THR A 41 34.99 34.84 -5.01
C THR A 41 33.71 35.17 -5.78
N GLY A 42 32.71 35.76 -5.12
CA GLY A 42 31.38 36.01 -5.68
C GLY A 42 30.56 34.75 -5.92
N ALA A 43 31.07 33.57 -5.56
CA ALA A 43 30.41 32.30 -5.81
C ALA A 43 29.31 32.02 -4.77
N PHE A 44 28.14 31.57 -5.23
CA PHE A 44 27.09 31.09 -4.34
C PHE A 44 27.46 29.71 -3.76
N ARG A 45 27.44 29.59 -2.42
CA ARG A 45 27.68 28.34 -1.69
C ARG A 45 26.40 27.90 -0.98
N PRO A 46 25.85 26.71 -1.28
CA PRO A 46 24.71 26.15 -0.55
C PRO A 46 25.01 26.05 0.97
N ALA A 47 24.04 26.40 1.81
CA ALA A 47 24.17 26.46 3.28
C ALA A 47 24.18 25.05 3.90
N HIS A 48 23.54 24.11 3.23
CA HIS A 48 23.76 22.69 3.40
C HIS A 48 24.31 22.14 2.09
N PRO A 49 25.21 21.14 2.12
CA PRO A 49 25.41 20.31 0.95
C PRO A 49 24.02 19.91 0.45
N PRO A 50 23.73 19.93 -0.87
CA PRO A 50 22.52 19.28 -1.35
C PRO A 50 22.52 17.91 -0.68
N ALA A 51 21.41 17.55 -0.03
CA ALA A 51 21.24 16.17 0.40
C ALA A 51 21.64 15.36 -0.83
N GLN A 52 22.73 14.60 -0.73
CA GLN A 52 23.01 13.65 -1.78
C GLN A 52 21.71 12.88 -1.84
N ASP A 53 21.02 12.97 -2.98
CA ASP A 53 20.03 12.00 -3.34
C ASP A 53 20.83 10.70 -3.38
N VAL A 54 21.03 10.11 -2.20
CA VAL A 54 21.50 8.76 -2.04
C VAL A 54 20.37 8.03 -2.71
N GLN A 55 20.61 7.69 -3.97
CA GLN A 55 19.73 6.85 -4.74
C GLN A 55 19.71 5.54 -3.97
N LEU A 56 18.81 5.45 -3.01
CA LEU A 56 18.54 4.27 -2.23
C LEU A 56 18.22 3.23 -3.27
N SER A 57 19.10 2.22 -3.38
CA SER A 57 18.90 1.13 -4.31
C SER A 57 17.49 0.61 -4.07
N ALA A 58 16.69 0.53 -5.13
CA ALA A 58 15.36 -0.04 -5.03
C ALA A 58 15.48 -1.45 -4.44
N LEU A 59 14.66 -1.75 -3.44
CA LEU A 59 14.63 -3.09 -2.86
C LEU A 59 14.13 -4.08 -3.93
N PRO A 60 14.71 -5.30 -3.98
CA PRO A 60 14.18 -6.35 -4.84
C PRO A 60 12.73 -6.67 -4.45
N THR A 61 11.90 -6.94 -5.45
CA THR A 61 10.50 -7.35 -5.23
C THR A 61 10.38 -8.86 -5.39
N PHE A 62 9.84 -9.51 -4.37
CA PHE A 62 9.57 -10.95 -4.33
C PHE A 62 8.09 -11.17 -4.55
N THR A 63 7.77 -11.97 -5.56
CA THR A 63 6.41 -12.31 -5.94
C THR A 63 6.13 -13.78 -5.68
N GLY A 64 4.85 -14.14 -5.62
CA GLY A 64 4.46 -15.54 -5.49
C GLY A 64 2.98 -15.70 -5.18
N THR A 65 2.62 -16.89 -4.70
CA THR A 65 1.24 -17.18 -4.29
C THR A 65 1.22 -18.08 -3.06
N ILE A 66 0.30 -17.80 -2.15
CA ILE A 66 0.03 -18.63 -0.98
C ILE A 66 -1.31 -19.32 -1.21
N ASP A 67 -1.25 -20.63 -1.41
CA ASP A 67 -2.40 -21.52 -1.58
C ASP A 67 -2.77 -22.09 -0.21
N VAL A 68 -3.89 -21.61 0.37
CA VAL A 68 -4.40 -22.07 1.66
C VAL A 68 -5.63 -22.95 1.44
N ALA A 69 -5.59 -24.18 1.94
CA ALA A 69 -6.70 -25.11 1.92
C ALA A 69 -7.18 -25.39 3.35
N ILE A 70 -8.39 -24.94 3.68
CA ILE A 70 -8.99 -25.14 5.00
C ILE A 70 -10.14 -26.14 4.86
N THR A 71 -10.01 -27.28 5.55
CA THR A 71 -11.07 -28.30 5.64
C THR A 71 -11.89 -28.08 6.90
N ILE A 72 -13.20 -27.94 6.73
CA ILE A 72 -14.13 -27.57 7.79
C ILE A 72 -15.07 -28.76 8.05
N THR A 73 -15.06 -29.28 9.27
CA THR A 73 -16.04 -30.26 9.75
C THR A 73 -17.17 -29.53 10.45
N VAL A 74 -18.35 -29.52 9.86
CA VAL A 74 -19.56 -28.88 10.38
C VAL A 74 -20.30 -29.86 11.29
N LYS A 75 -20.22 -29.65 12.60
CA LYS A 75 -20.98 -30.35 13.64
C LYS A 75 -22.25 -29.59 14.04
N SER A 76 -22.23 -28.26 13.92
CA SER A 76 -23.39 -27.42 14.23
C SER A 76 -24.45 -27.49 13.12
N SER A 77 -25.69 -27.82 13.47
CA SER A 77 -26.82 -27.78 12.54
C SER A 77 -27.27 -26.34 12.25
N GLY A 78 -27.86 -26.12 11.07
CA GLY A 78 -28.43 -24.81 10.69
C GLY A 78 -27.43 -23.77 10.17
N LEU A 79 -26.13 -24.06 10.15
CA LEU A 79 -25.13 -23.22 9.47
C LEU A 79 -25.32 -23.29 7.95
N SER A 80 -25.61 -22.14 7.35
CA SER A 80 -25.92 -22.06 5.91
C SER A 80 -24.81 -21.40 5.13
N SER A 81 -24.25 -20.31 5.66
CA SER A 81 -23.15 -19.56 5.08
C SER A 81 -21.89 -19.75 5.92
N ILE A 82 -20.83 -20.22 5.29
CA ILE A 82 -19.50 -20.38 5.89
C ILE A 82 -18.51 -19.67 4.98
N SER A 83 -17.65 -18.84 5.54
CA SER A 83 -16.57 -18.16 4.83
C SER A 83 -15.29 -18.27 5.62
N CYS A 84 -14.17 -18.38 4.91
CA CYS A 84 -12.86 -18.36 5.53
C CYS A 84 -12.10 -17.13 5.09
N THR A 85 -11.33 -16.57 6.01
CA THR A 85 -10.33 -15.55 5.74
C THR A 85 -8.97 -16.12 6.15
N ALA A 86 -7.96 -15.92 5.33
CA ALA A 86 -6.56 -16.17 5.70
C ALA A 86 -5.77 -14.89 5.51
N HIS A 87 -4.88 -14.62 6.45
CA HIS A 87 -3.95 -13.50 6.44
C HIS A 87 -2.53 -14.03 6.40
N THR A 88 -1.67 -13.31 5.70
CA THR A 88 -0.23 -13.49 5.74
C THR A 88 0.41 -12.15 6.04
N HIS A 89 1.28 -12.18 7.03
CA HIS A 89 2.04 -11.05 7.52
C HIS A 89 3.52 -11.29 7.25
N VAL A 90 4.24 -10.24 6.85
CA VAL A 90 5.69 -10.29 6.65
C VAL A 90 6.34 -9.14 7.39
N ASP A 91 7.38 -9.45 8.14
CA ASP A 91 8.28 -8.48 8.76
C ASP A 91 9.61 -8.47 7.98
N ASP A 92 9.93 -7.32 7.36
CA ASP A 92 11.22 -7.04 6.70
C ASP A 92 12.29 -6.74 7.76
N ALA A 93 12.98 -7.79 8.20
CA ALA A 93 13.99 -7.72 9.25
C ALA A 93 15.33 -7.18 8.72
N ALA A 94 15.62 -7.38 7.43
CA ALA A 94 16.90 -7.04 6.82
C ALA A 94 16.96 -5.67 6.13
N GLY A 95 15.80 -5.06 5.82
CA GLY A 95 15.72 -3.82 5.09
C GLY A 95 15.24 -2.62 5.91
N SER A 96 14.04 -2.19 5.58
CA SER A 96 13.41 -0.92 5.97
C SER A 96 12.61 -0.98 7.26
N GLY A 97 12.41 -2.18 7.82
CA GLY A 97 11.43 -2.43 8.88
C GLY A 97 9.98 -2.36 8.39
N SER A 98 9.77 -2.47 7.07
CA SER A 98 8.43 -2.51 6.47
C SER A 98 7.67 -3.75 6.91
N LYS A 99 6.35 -3.60 7.01
CA LYS A 99 5.42 -4.70 7.23
C LYS A 99 4.55 -4.85 6.00
N HIS A 100 4.33 -6.07 5.56
CA HIS A 100 3.43 -6.38 4.47
C HIS A 100 2.31 -7.29 4.95
N ASP A 101 1.09 -6.99 4.52
CA ASP A 101 -0.11 -7.72 4.89
C ASP A 101 -0.87 -8.10 3.63
N GLU A 102 -1.12 -9.39 3.45
CA GLU A 102 -1.92 -9.91 2.36
C GLU A 102 -3.05 -10.77 2.94
N TYR A 103 -4.24 -10.66 2.39
CA TYR A 103 -5.35 -11.47 2.87
C TYR A 103 -6.34 -11.78 1.78
N LYS A 104 -7.14 -12.83 2.02
CA LYS A 104 -8.25 -13.19 1.16
C LYS A 104 -9.37 -13.80 1.95
N THR A 105 -10.60 -13.52 1.51
CA THR A 105 -11.80 -14.16 2.02
C THR A 105 -12.49 -14.93 0.91
N VAL A 106 -12.92 -16.15 1.19
CA VAL A 106 -13.69 -16.98 0.25
C VAL A 106 -14.87 -17.63 0.96
N ALA A 107 -15.95 -17.87 0.22
CA ALA A 107 -17.03 -18.73 0.69
C ALA A 107 -16.55 -20.20 0.70
N ALA A 108 -16.94 -20.95 1.71
CA ALA A 108 -16.68 -22.38 1.75
C ALA A 108 -17.52 -23.09 0.70
N SER A 109 -16.87 -23.95 -0.08
CA SER A 109 -17.50 -24.85 -1.04
C SER A 109 -17.85 -26.20 -0.40
N GLY A 110 -18.74 -26.94 -1.06
CA GLY A 110 -19.23 -28.24 -0.57
C GLY A 110 -20.53 -28.15 0.22
N SER A 111 -21.04 -29.31 0.64
CA SER A 111 -22.32 -29.48 1.32
C SER A 111 -22.24 -30.56 2.40
N GLY A 112 -23.17 -30.52 3.36
CA GLY A 112 -23.22 -31.50 4.45
C GLY A 112 -22.22 -31.17 5.56
N THR A 113 -21.62 -32.21 6.14
CA THR A 113 -20.74 -32.12 7.32
C THR A 113 -19.31 -31.72 7.00
N THR A 114 -18.93 -31.68 5.72
CA THR A 114 -17.57 -31.30 5.31
C THR A 114 -17.65 -30.21 4.26
N ARG A 115 -17.02 -29.07 4.54
CA ARG A 115 -16.86 -27.96 3.61
C ARG A 115 -15.39 -27.60 3.47
N THR A 116 -15.03 -26.93 2.39
CA THR A 116 -13.64 -26.54 2.13
C THR A 116 -13.54 -25.10 1.66
N CYS A 117 -12.54 -24.38 2.14
CA CYS A 117 -12.12 -23.09 1.61
C CYS A 117 -10.78 -23.24 0.92
N ASN A 118 -10.72 -22.87 -0.35
CA ASN A 118 -9.48 -22.79 -1.12
C ASN A 118 -9.19 -21.32 -1.38
N LEU A 119 -8.18 -20.78 -0.71
CA LEU A 119 -7.74 -19.40 -0.85
C LEU A 119 -6.44 -19.40 -1.64
N LYS A 120 -6.35 -18.49 -2.61
CA LYS A 120 -5.11 -18.21 -3.36
C LYS A 120 -4.77 -16.74 -3.16
N ILE A 121 -3.71 -16.46 -2.42
CA ILE A 121 -3.29 -15.11 -2.04
C ILE A 121 -2.02 -14.78 -2.85
N PRO A 122 -2.13 -14.04 -3.98
CA PRO A 122 -0.95 -13.55 -4.66
C PRO A 122 -0.26 -12.50 -3.79
N TYR A 123 1.06 -12.44 -3.82
CA TYR A 123 1.83 -11.42 -3.11
C TYR A 123 2.91 -10.81 -3.98
N ALA A 124 3.30 -9.58 -3.63
CA ALA A 124 4.45 -8.87 -4.20
C ALA A 124 5.06 -7.96 -3.12
N TRP A 125 6.18 -8.36 -2.53
CA TRP A 125 6.80 -7.67 -1.39
C TRP A 125 8.19 -7.15 -1.76
N SER A 126 8.44 -5.87 -1.52
CA SER A 126 9.76 -5.27 -1.71
C SER A 126 10.57 -5.39 -0.42
N LEU A 127 11.53 -6.32 -0.38
CA LEU A 127 12.19 -6.76 0.85
C LEU A 127 13.70 -6.51 0.84
N GLY A 128 14.29 -6.27 2.00
CA GLY A 128 15.74 -6.07 2.15
C GLY A 128 16.55 -7.34 1.95
N GLY A 129 16.01 -8.50 2.33
CA GLY A 129 16.74 -9.76 2.22
C GLY A 129 15.90 -10.98 2.59
N GLN A 130 15.33 -11.62 1.56
CA GLN A 130 14.50 -12.83 1.65
C GLN A 130 14.90 -13.89 2.70
N PRO A 131 16.18 -14.32 2.85
CA PRO A 131 16.51 -15.37 3.82
C PRO A 131 16.40 -14.92 5.29
N PHE A 132 16.36 -13.62 5.57
CA PHE A 132 16.27 -13.07 6.92
C PHE A 132 14.86 -12.58 7.26
N ASP A 133 14.03 -12.38 6.25
CA ASP A 133 12.66 -11.94 6.40
C ASP A 133 11.74 -13.12 6.71
N PHE A 134 10.75 -12.86 7.54
CA PHE A 134 9.90 -13.90 8.10
C PHE A 134 8.44 -13.60 7.78
N MET A 135 7.74 -14.64 7.32
CA MET A 135 6.30 -14.62 7.13
C MET A 135 5.62 -15.48 8.19
N TYR A 136 4.48 -15.00 8.67
CA TYR A 136 3.55 -15.81 9.44
C TYR A 136 2.14 -15.67 8.88
N SER A 137 1.30 -16.66 9.12
CA SER A 137 -0.07 -16.67 8.61
C SER A 137 -1.03 -17.11 9.69
N ASP A 138 -2.21 -16.53 9.66
CA ASP A 138 -3.35 -16.84 10.49
C ASP A 138 -4.59 -17.06 9.62
N TYR A 139 -5.62 -17.65 10.22
CA TYR A 139 -6.90 -17.79 9.55
C TYR A 139 -8.07 -17.67 10.51
N SER A 140 -9.22 -17.32 9.94
CA SER A 140 -10.49 -17.30 10.62
C SER A 140 -11.58 -17.93 9.76
N VAL A 141 -12.45 -18.72 10.40
CA VAL A 141 -13.62 -19.32 9.77
C VAL A 141 -14.86 -18.74 10.44
N PHE A 142 -15.68 -18.09 9.64
CA PHE A 142 -16.95 -17.49 10.05
C PHE A 142 -18.09 -18.33 9.51
N ALA A 143 -18.99 -18.77 10.38
CA ALA A 143 -20.21 -19.44 9.98
C ALA A 143 -21.44 -18.75 10.58
N LYS A 144 -22.47 -18.58 9.78
CA LYS A 144 -23.74 -17.99 10.18
C LYS A 144 -24.89 -18.96 9.92
N ALA A 145 -25.80 -19.05 10.89
CA ALA A 145 -27.09 -19.66 10.66
C ALA A 145 -27.96 -18.73 9.81
N GLY A 146 -28.65 -19.27 8.80
CA GLY A 146 -29.56 -18.50 7.91
C GLY A 146 -28.96 -17.28 7.19
N THR A 147 -29.84 -16.46 6.59
CA THR A 147 -29.51 -15.20 5.89
C THR A 147 -29.93 -13.95 6.68
N THR A 148 -30.63 -14.12 7.79
CA THR A 148 -31.20 -13.02 8.60
C THR A 148 -30.15 -12.47 9.57
N SER A 149 -30.05 -11.15 9.66
CA SER A 149 -29.22 -10.46 10.66
C SER A 149 -29.64 -10.85 12.09
N GLY A 150 -28.67 -11.09 12.99
CA GLY A 150 -28.92 -11.44 14.40
C GLY A 150 -28.99 -12.95 14.72
N LEU A 151 -28.76 -13.82 13.74
CA LEU A 151 -28.70 -15.27 13.96
C LEU A 151 -27.36 -15.71 14.60
N PRO A 152 -27.32 -16.90 15.25
CA PRO A 152 -26.10 -17.41 15.86
C PRO A 152 -24.93 -17.43 14.87
N GLN A 153 -23.86 -16.74 15.22
CA GLN A 153 -22.60 -16.75 14.50
C GLN A 153 -21.58 -17.58 15.29
N ARG A 154 -20.84 -18.41 14.57
CA ARG A 154 -19.67 -19.13 15.08
C ARG A 154 -18.43 -18.58 14.36
N THR A 155 -17.40 -18.32 15.14
CA THR A 155 -16.09 -17.93 14.63
C THR A 155 -15.06 -18.84 15.25
N VAL A 156 -14.16 -19.37 14.44
CA VAL A 156 -12.95 -20.04 14.89
C VAL A 156 -11.77 -19.34 14.25
N SER A 157 -10.81 -18.88 15.06
CA SER A 157 -9.60 -18.20 14.60
C SER A 157 -8.37 -18.90 15.14
N VAL A 158 -7.29 -18.90 14.36
CA VAL A 158 -5.98 -19.40 14.75
C VAL A 158 -4.95 -18.36 14.36
N ASP A 159 -4.35 -17.71 15.36
CA ASP A 159 -3.49 -16.52 15.18
C ASP A 159 -2.07 -16.86 14.71
N LEU A 160 -1.63 -18.11 14.83
CA LEU A 160 -0.35 -18.58 14.29
C LEU A 160 -0.52 -19.97 13.71
N PHE A 161 -0.96 -20.00 12.46
CA PHE A 161 -1.19 -21.23 11.71
C PHE A 161 0.08 -21.71 11.01
N ASP A 162 0.87 -20.79 10.46
CA ASP A 162 2.14 -21.10 9.82
C ASP A 162 3.15 -19.99 10.05
N SER A 163 4.44 -20.35 10.05
CA SER A 163 5.54 -19.46 10.39
C SER A 163 6.81 -19.95 9.69
N ARG A 164 7.36 -19.17 8.75
CA ARG A 164 8.53 -19.56 7.95
C ARG A 164 9.24 -18.36 7.34
N ASN A 165 10.45 -18.56 6.84
CA ASN A 165 11.15 -17.55 6.04
C ASN A 165 10.39 -17.27 4.73
N VAL A 166 10.53 -16.06 4.20
CA VAL A 166 9.89 -15.68 2.93
C VAL A 166 10.34 -16.64 1.81
N PRO A 167 9.40 -17.23 1.04
CA PRO A 167 9.72 -18.12 -0.07
C PRO A 167 10.50 -17.41 -1.20
N PRO A 168 11.22 -18.16 -2.06
CA PRO A 168 11.86 -17.59 -3.24
C PRO A 168 10.87 -16.90 -4.19
N ASP A 169 11.36 -15.96 -4.99
CA ASP A 169 10.55 -15.29 -6.01
C ASP A 169 9.90 -16.29 -6.97
N GLY A 170 8.62 -16.09 -7.27
CA GLY A 170 7.77 -16.96 -8.07
C GLY A 170 7.28 -18.24 -7.37
N ALA A 171 7.60 -18.44 -6.08
CA ALA A 171 7.19 -19.65 -5.38
C ALA A 171 5.69 -19.72 -5.09
N THR A 172 5.17 -20.96 -5.04
CA THR A 172 3.83 -21.26 -4.51
C THR A 172 3.98 -21.94 -3.16
N THR A 173 3.47 -21.31 -2.11
CA THR A 173 3.47 -21.86 -0.75
C THR A 173 2.13 -22.51 -0.46
N ILE A 174 2.13 -23.80 -0.12
CA ILE A 174 0.91 -24.55 0.18
C ILE A 174 0.76 -24.67 1.69
N LEU A 175 -0.39 -24.24 2.21
CA LEU A 175 -0.75 -24.33 3.61
C LEU A 175 -2.08 -25.08 3.76
N THR A 176 -2.15 -26.02 4.69
CA THR A 176 -3.37 -26.82 4.92
C THR A 176 -3.80 -26.77 6.39
N ALA A 177 -5.08 -26.49 6.63
CA ALA A 177 -5.66 -26.50 7.97
C ALA A 177 -6.91 -27.39 8.02
N ALA A 178 -7.23 -27.89 9.20
CA ALA A 178 -8.47 -28.59 9.48
C ALA A 178 -9.12 -28.00 10.73
N VAL A 179 -10.42 -27.71 10.68
CA VAL A 179 -11.16 -27.08 11.76
C VAL A 179 -12.54 -27.70 11.90
N THR A 180 -13.10 -27.65 13.11
CA THR A 180 -14.47 -28.09 13.39
C THR A 180 -15.30 -26.91 13.87
N ILE A 181 -16.54 -26.79 13.38
CA ILE A 181 -17.47 -25.69 13.71
C ILE A 181 -18.90 -26.19 13.99
#